data_AF-A0A4Y8JUS7-F1
#
_entry.id   AF-A0A4Y8JUS7-F1
#
_cell.length_a   1.000
_cell.length_b   1.000
_cell.length_c   1.000
_cell.angle_alpha   90.00
_cell.angle_beta   90.00
_cell.angle_gamma   90.00
#
_symmetry.space_group_name_H-M   'P 1'
#
loop_
_entity.id
_entity.type
_entity.pdbx_description
1 polymer ?
#
loop_
_entity_poly.entity_id
_entity_poly.type
_entity_poly.pdbx_seq_one_letter_code
_entity_poly.pdbx_strand_id
1 'polypeptide(L)'
;MSELEDINTLEQAAAYLKIEPTKLRRLVHQRTIAFLKQGHTLTFPRAALQAYVQTNTTNLPTPPPNPWGLTPGALRTVYKA
;
A
#
# COMPACT_ATOMS: atom_id res chain seq x y z
N MET A 1 8.96 10.05 13.39
CA MET A 1 7.95 9.79 12.36
C MET A 1 8.42 10.52 11.11
N SER A 2 8.62 9.86 9.96
CA SER A 2 8.99 10.59 8.73
C SER A 2 7.80 11.42 8.28
N GLU A 3 7.92 12.73 8.41
CA GLU A 3 6.95 13.69 7.89
C GLU A 3 7.05 13.70 6.36
N LEU A 4 5.90 13.59 5.67
CA LEU A 4 5.85 13.75 4.22
C LEU A 4 5.80 15.23 3.89
N GLU A 5 6.80 15.70 3.15
CA GLU A 5 6.77 16.99 2.48
C GLU A 5 5.71 16.96 1.37
N ASP A 6 5.24 18.12 0.91
CA ASP A 6 4.24 18.17 -0.17
C ASP A 6 4.76 17.55 -1.48
N ILE A 7 6.08 17.60 -1.67
CA ILE A 7 6.81 17.05 -2.81
C ILE A 7 7.98 16.22 -2.28
N ASN A 8 7.97 14.91 -2.50
CA ASN A 8 8.99 14.00 -1.98
C ASN A 8 9.92 13.51 -3.09
N THR A 9 11.19 13.31 -2.77
CA THR A 9 12.13 12.63 -3.65
C THR A 9 11.86 11.12 -3.70
N LEU A 10 12.49 10.43 -4.64
CA LEU A 10 12.35 8.99 -4.81
C LEU A 10 12.71 8.20 -3.54
N GLU A 11 13.75 8.61 -2.84
CA GLU A 11 14.24 7.97 -1.61
C GLU A 11 13.26 8.17 -0.44
N GLN A 12 12.76 9.38 -0.27
CA GLN A 12 11.76 9.71 0.75
C GLN A 12 10.44 8.94 0.51
N ALA A 13 9.96 8.90 -0.74
CA ALA A 13 8.77 8.16 -1.11
C ALA A 13 8.93 6.64 -0.87
N ALA A 14 10.12 6.09 -1.17
CA ALA A 14 10.44 4.69 -0.93
C ALA A 14 10.48 4.37 0.58
N ALA A 15 11.09 5.25 1.38
CA ALA A 15 11.12 5.13 2.84
C ALA A 15 9.71 5.14 3.44
N TYR A 16 8.82 6.02 2.96
CA TYR A 16 7.43 6.09 3.42
C TYR A 16 6.65 4.81 3.15
N LEU A 17 6.73 4.30 1.91
CA LEU A 17 6.06 3.07 1.52
C LEU A 17 6.73 1.81 2.08
N LYS A 18 7.89 1.96 2.74
CA LYS A 18 8.74 0.86 3.22
C LYS A 18 9.09 -0.14 2.11
N ILE A 19 9.37 0.37 0.92
CA ILE A 19 9.77 -0.43 -0.24
C ILE A 19 11.14 -0.02 -0.75
N GLU A 20 11.75 -0.88 -1.54
CA GLU A 20 13.02 -0.58 -2.20
C GLU A 20 12.85 0.49 -3.31
N PRO A 21 13.79 1.45 -3.45
CA PRO A 21 13.77 2.46 -4.51
C PRO A 21 13.61 1.88 -5.93
N THR A 22 14.21 0.71 -6.19
CA THR A 22 14.12 0.00 -7.48
C THR A 22 12.69 -0.46 -7.79
N LYS A 23 11.96 -0.97 -6.78
CA LYS A 23 10.53 -1.29 -6.90
C LYS A 23 9.70 -0.04 -7.14
N LEU A 24 9.99 1.06 -6.45
CA LEU A 24 9.27 2.31 -6.67
C LEU A 24 9.46 2.83 -8.10
N ARG A 25 10.68 2.75 -8.67
CA ARG A 25 10.93 3.04 -10.10
C ARG A 25 10.10 2.18 -11.04
N ARG A 26 9.97 0.89 -10.74
CA ARG A 26 9.13 -0.03 -11.53
C ARG A 26 7.66 0.37 -11.49
N LEU A 27 7.14 0.76 -10.32
CA LEU A 27 5.75 1.22 -10.17
C LEU A 27 5.50 2.52 -10.94
N VAL A 28 6.48 3.42 -10.98
CA VAL A 28 6.45 4.61 -11.84
C VAL A 28 6.39 4.23 -13.32
N HIS A 29 7.24 3.31 -13.76
CA HIS A 29 7.26 2.85 -15.15
C HIS A 29 5.94 2.18 -15.56
N GLN A 30 5.33 1.44 -14.64
CA GLN A 30 4.02 0.81 -14.80
C GLN A 30 2.84 1.80 -14.68
N ARG A 31 3.11 3.08 -14.37
CA ARG A 31 2.11 4.15 -14.16
C ARG A 31 1.09 3.83 -13.05
N THR A 32 1.50 3.03 -12.06
CA THR A 32 0.64 2.66 -10.92
C THR A 32 0.58 3.76 -9.86
N ILE A 33 1.64 4.56 -9.75
CA ILE A 33 1.74 5.70 -8.83
C ILE A 33 1.85 6.98 -9.66
N ALA A 34 1.06 8.01 -9.31
CA ALA A 34 1.19 9.31 -9.95
C ALA A 34 2.51 10.00 -9.52
N PHE A 35 3.23 10.55 -10.49
CA PHE A 35 4.52 11.18 -10.30
C PHE A 35 4.64 12.44 -11.15
N LEU A 36 5.50 13.36 -10.73
CA LEU A 36 5.92 14.51 -11.52
C LEU A 36 7.34 14.27 -12.02
N LYS A 37 7.57 14.58 -13.29
CA LYS A 37 8.90 14.51 -13.91
C LYS A 37 9.33 15.92 -14.28
N GLN A 38 10.41 16.38 -13.66
CA GLN A 38 11.06 17.66 -13.97
C GLN A 38 12.46 17.36 -14.49
N GLY A 39 12.63 17.36 -15.82
CA GLY A 39 13.88 16.96 -16.46
C GLY A 39 14.24 15.49 -16.15
N HIS A 40 15.36 15.31 -15.44
CA HIS A 40 15.84 13.99 -14.99
C HIS A 40 15.37 13.61 -13.58
N THR A 41 14.71 14.54 -12.88
CA THR A 41 14.28 14.35 -11.49
C THR A 41 12.84 13.86 -11.44
N LEU A 42 12.60 12.85 -10.59
CA LEU A 42 11.27 12.33 -10.29
C LEU A 42 10.85 12.78 -8.90
N THR A 43 9.68 13.40 -8.80
CA THR A 43 9.10 13.86 -7.55
C THR A 43 7.71 13.30 -7.35
N PHE A 44 7.36 13.08 -6.08
CA PHE A 44 6.15 12.38 -5.67
C PHE A 44 5.30 13.27 -4.76
N PRO A 45 4.15 13.72 -5.25
CA PRO A 45 3.20 14.44 -4.40
C PRO A 45 2.69 13.54 -3.28
N ARG A 46 2.53 14.09 -2.07
CA ARG A 46 1.99 13.35 -0.92
C ARG A 46 0.64 12.69 -1.22
N ALA A 47 -0.27 13.42 -1.88
CA ALA A 47 -1.59 12.92 -2.23
C ALA A 47 -1.53 11.66 -3.11
N ALA A 48 -0.56 11.57 -4.02
CA ALA A 48 -0.38 10.42 -4.90
C ALA A 48 0.06 9.17 -4.11
N LEU A 49 0.99 9.34 -3.17
CA LEU A 49 1.45 8.25 -2.30
C LEU A 49 0.33 7.73 -1.39
N GLN A 50 -0.46 8.64 -0.82
CA GLN A 50 -1.61 8.28 0.01
C GLN A 50 -2.70 7.55 -0.77
N ALA A 51 -3.03 8.04 -1.97
CA ALA A 51 -4.00 7.38 -2.86
C ALA A 51 -3.55 5.95 -3.22
N TYR A 52 -2.25 5.77 -3.50
CA TYR A 52 -1.69 4.44 -3.74
C TYR A 52 -1.83 3.52 -2.52
N VAL A 53 -1.52 4.01 -1.32
CA VAL A 53 -1.67 3.24 -0.07
C VAL A 53 -3.13 2.88 0.15
N GLN A 54 -4.07 3.81 -0.04
CA GLN A 54 -5.50 3.54 0.12
C GLN A 54 -6.00 2.48 -0.86
N THR A 55 -5.56 2.53 -2.11
CA THR A 55 -5.99 1.59 -3.16
C THR A 55 -5.41 0.19 -2.96
N ASN A 56 -4.16 0.09 -2.49
CA ASN A 56 -3.44 -1.18 -2.35
C ASN A 56 -3.44 -1.73 -0.93
N THR A 57 -4.02 -1.00 0.03
CA THR A 57 -4.34 -1.55 1.34
C THR A 57 -5.55 -2.45 1.15
N THR A 58 -5.31 -3.76 1.06
CA THR A 58 -6.37 -4.75 1.21
C THR A 58 -6.98 -4.53 2.60
N ASN A 59 -8.16 -3.92 2.66
CA ASN A 59 -9.04 -4.05 3.81
C ASN A 59 -9.30 -5.55 3.94
N LEU A 60 -8.56 -6.21 4.84
CA LEU A 60 -8.91 -7.55 5.26
C LEU A 60 -10.37 -7.46 5.71
N PRO A 61 -11.33 -8.10 5.02
CA PRO A 61 -12.67 -8.17 5.54
C PRO A 61 -12.51 -8.77 6.93
N THR A 62 -12.87 -7.99 7.95
CA THR A 62 -12.96 -8.52 9.30
C THR A 62 -13.84 -9.76 9.15
N PRO A 63 -13.33 -10.97 9.45
CA PRO A 63 -14.13 -12.16 9.25
C PRO A 63 -15.46 -11.91 9.97
N PRO A 64 -16.61 -12.14 9.30
CA PRO A 64 -17.90 -11.87 9.92
C PRO A 64 -17.89 -12.54 11.28
N PRO A 65 -18.35 -11.86 12.34
CA PRO A 65 -18.34 -12.41 13.69
C PRO A 65 -19.02 -13.77 13.60
N ASN A 66 -18.26 -14.81 13.95
CA ASN A 66 -18.74 -16.17 13.84
C ASN A 66 -20.06 -16.28 14.62
N PRO A 67 -21.21 -16.55 13.97
CA PRO A 67 -22.50 -16.53 14.65
C PRO A 67 -22.60 -17.62 15.73
N TRP A 68 -21.70 -18.60 15.69
CA TRP A 68 -21.61 -19.70 16.65
C TRP A 68 -20.48 -19.56 17.68
N GLY A 69 -19.69 -18.49 17.64
CA GLY A 69 -18.56 -18.28 18.58
C GLY A 69 -17.47 -19.36 18.54
N LEU A 70 -17.43 -20.18 17.50
CA LEU A 70 -16.45 -21.27 17.33
C LEU A 70 -15.04 -20.70 17.08
N THR A 71 -14.05 -21.42 17.60
CA THR A 71 -12.64 -21.15 17.32
C THR A 71 -12.30 -21.41 15.84
N PRO A 72 -11.23 -20.80 15.30
CA PRO A 72 -10.84 -20.96 13.90
C PRO A 72 -10.64 -22.42 13.46
N GLY A 73 -10.25 -23.31 14.39
CA GLY A 73 -10.09 -24.74 14.14
C GLY A 73 -11.43 -25.45 13.91
N ALA A 74 -12.45 -25.14 14.71
CA ALA A 74 -13.77 -25.75 14.60
C ALA A 74 -14.54 -25.28 13.35
N LEU A 75 -14.36 -24.02 12.95
CA LEU A 75 -14.91 -23.45 11.71
C LEU A 75 -14.48 -24.23 10.45
N ARG A 76 -13.22 -24.67 10.39
CA ARG A 76 -12.69 -25.45 9.26
C ARG A 76 -13.36 -26.81 9.12
N THR A 77 -13.76 -27.43 10.22
CA THR A 77 -14.43 -28.75 10.22
C THR A 77 -15.85 -28.62 9.70
N VAL A 78 -16.57 -27.56 10.07
CA VAL A 78 -17.95 -27.31 9.64
C VAL A 78 -18.01 -26.95 8.15
N TYR A 79 -17.08 -26.14 7.64
CA TYR A 79 -17.06 -25.76 6.22
C TYR A 79 -16.56 -26.87 5.27
N LYS A 80 -15.95 -27.94 5.80
CA LYS A 80 -15.43 -29.06 5.01
C LYS A 80 -16.42 -30.25 4.96
N ALA A 81 -17.51 -30.18 5.72
CA ALA A 81 -18.62 -31.14 5.67
C ALA A 81 -19.67 -30.67 4.67
#